data_AF-A0A2K3LF73-F1
#
_entry.id   AF-A0A2K3LF73-F1
#
_cell.length_a   1.000
_cell.length_b   1.000
_cell.length_c   1.000
_cell.angle_alpha   90.00
_cell.angle_beta   90.00
_cell.angle_gamma   90.00
#
_symmetry.space_group_name_H-M   'P 1'
#
loop_
_entity.id
_entity.type
_entity.pdbx_description
1 polymer ?
#
loop_
_entity_poly.entity_id
_entity_poly.type
_entity_poly.pdbx_seq_one_letter_code
_entity_poly.pdbx_strand_id
1 'polypeptide(L)' 'MAASKLQAFLNHPAGPKTIHFWAPTFKWGISIANIADFAKPPEKLSYPQQIAVTATGLIWSRYSTVITP' A
#
# COMPACT_ATOMS: atom_id res chain seq x y z
N MET A 1 -6.95 -12.46 33.36
CA MET A 1 -6.90 -11.08 32.81
C MET A 1 -7.13 -11.17 31.31
N ALA A 2 -8.37 -10.97 30.86
CA ALA A 2 -8.64 -10.92 29.42
C ALA A 2 -7.92 -9.68 28.87
N ALA A 3 -6.82 -9.86 28.15
CA ALA A 3 -6.25 -8.78 27.37
C ALA A 3 -7.37 -8.28 26.46
N SER A 4 -7.77 -7.01 26.62
CA SER A 4 -8.76 -6.39 25.74
C SER A 4 -8.35 -6.67 24.29
N LYS A 5 -9.30 -6.99 23.40
CA LYS A 5 -8.99 -7.27 21.99
C LYS A 5 -8.11 -6.19 21.35
N LEU A 6 -8.23 -4.96 21.83
CA LEU A 6 -7.35 -3.83 21.49
C LEU A 6 -5.90 -4.05 21.92
N GLN A 7 -5.66 -4.52 23.15
CA GLN A 7 -4.32 -4.83 23.65
C GLN A 7 -3.69 -6.02 22.90
N ALA A 8 -4.47 -7.02 22.50
CA ALA A 8 -3.99 -8.11 21.66
C ALA A 8 -3.60 -7.63 20.25
N PHE A 9 -4.40 -6.75 19.63
CA PHE A 9 -4.10 -6.16 18.33
C PHE A 9 -2.85 -5.26 18.37
N LEU A 10 -2.72 -4.41 19.39
CA LEU A 10 -1.59 -3.49 19.54
C LEU A 10 -0.25 -4.19 19.80
N ASN A 11 -0.26 -5.37 20.40
CA ASN A 11 0.94 -6.13 20.73
C ASN A 11 1.23 -7.26 19.74
N HIS A 12 0.45 -7.37 18.65
CA HIS A 12 0.70 -8.35 17.60
C HIS A 12 2.07 -8.09 16.93
N PRO A 13 2.87 -9.12 16.63
CA PRO A 13 4.20 -8.96 16.02
C PRO A 13 4.17 -8.26 14.65
N ALA A 14 3.07 -8.38 13.92
CA ALA A 14 2.78 -7.61 12.69
C ALA A 14 1.70 -6.53 12.92
N GLY A 15 1.56 -6.03 14.14
CA GLY A 15 0.56 -5.03 14.52
C GLY A 15 1.00 -3.58 14.24
N PRO A 16 0.18 -2.59 14.62
CA PRO A 16 0.40 -1.17 14.30
C PRO A 16 1.70 -0.56 14.84
N LYS A 17 2.41 -1.27 15.71
CA LYS A 17 3.73 -0.84 16.22
C LYS A 17 4.88 -1.23 15.29
N THR A 18 4.63 -2.02 14.24
CA THR A 18 5.68 -2.55 13.37
C THR A 18 5.50 -2.15 11.91
N ILE A 19 6.61 -2.15 11.18
CA ILE A 19 6.63 -1.80 9.75
C ILE A 19 5.79 -2.76 8.90
N HIS A 20 5.62 -4.01 9.34
CA HIS A 20 4.85 -5.02 8.64
C HIS A 20 3.37 -4.68 8.54
N PHE A 21 2.84 -3.88 9.47
CA PHE A 21 1.48 -3.37 9.39
C PHE A 21 1.37 -2.22 8.41
N TRP A 22 2.25 -1.21 8.56
CA TRP A 22 2.15 0.03 7.80
C TRP A 22 2.62 -0.08 6.35
N ALA A 23 3.64 -0.89 6.04
CA ALA A 23 4.16 -1.00 4.68
C ALA A 23 3.10 -1.49 3.67
N PRO A 24 2.33 -2.56 3.94
CA PRO A 24 1.18 -2.93 3.11
C PRO A 24 0.11 -1.83 3.07
N THR A 25 -0.22 -1.22 4.22
CA THR A 25 -1.25 -0.17 4.30
C THR A 25 -0.92 1.03 3.41
N PHE A 26 0.31 1.52 3.45
CA PHE A 26 0.75 2.64 2.61
C PHE A 26 0.79 2.27 1.12
N LYS A 27 1.21 1.05 0.78
CA LYS A 27 1.19 0.57 -0.61
C LYS A 27 -0.23 0.62 -1.19
N TRP A 28 -1.22 0.12 -0.45
CA TRP A 28 -2.62 0.21 -0.86
C TRP A 28 -3.15 1.65 -0.85
N GLY A 29 -2.75 2.47 0.12
CA GLY A 29 -3.10 3.89 0.17
C GLY A 29 -2.65 4.67 -1.06
N ILE A 30 -1.44 4.42 -1.56
CA ILE A 30 -0.92 5.02 -2.80
C ILE A 30 -1.78 4.61 -3.99
N SER A 31 -2.17 3.35 -4.10
CA SER A 31 -3.04 2.88 -5.19
C SER A 31 -4.43 3.52 -5.14
N ILE A 32 -5.02 3.66 -3.96
CA ILE A 32 -6.34 4.32 -3.78
C ILE A 32 -6.24 5.81 -4.13
N ALA A 33 -5.18 6.49 -3.69
CA ALA A 33 -4.94 7.88 -4.04
C ALA A 33 -4.80 8.06 -5.57
N ASN A 34 -4.12 7.11 -6.24
CA ASN A 34 -4.00 7.11 -7.69
C ASN A 34 -5.35 6.99 -8.41
N ILE A 35 -6.26 6.16 -7.89
CA ILE A 35 -7.63 6.04 -8.41
C ILE A 35 -8.40 7.35 -8.20
N ALA A 36 -8.27 7.97 -7.03
CA ALA A 36 -8.91 9.25 -6.74
C ALA A 36 -8.39 10.39 -7.65
N ASP A 37 -7.14 10.29 -8.10
CA ASP A 37 -6.54 11.25 -9.04
C ASP A 37 -7.18 11.22 -10.44
N PHE A 38 -7.93 10.17 -10.81
CA PHE A 38 -8.63 10.11 -12.11
C PHE A 38 -9.73 11.16 -12.24
N ALA A 39 -10.27 11.66 -11.12
CA ALA A 39 -11.24 12.73 -11.11
C ALA A 39 -10.61 14.14 -11.20
N LYS A 40 -9.28 14.25 -11.12
CA LYS A 40 -8.59 15.54 -11.16
C LYS A 40 -8.28 15.96 -12.61
N PRO A 41 -8.29 17.27 -12.89
CA PRO A 41 -7.84 17.78 -14.19
C PRO A 41 -6.38 17.37 -14.47
N PRO A 42 -6.05 16.99 -15.71
CA PRO A 42 -4.72 16.48 -16.07
C PRO A 42 -3.61 17.50 -15.85
N GLU A 43 -3.90 18.81 -15.88
CA GLU A 43 -2.89 19.85 -15.64
C GLU A 43 -2.43 19.89 -14.17
N LYS A 44 -3.18 19.28 -13.26
CA LYS A 44 -2.86 19.19 -11.83
C LYS A 44 -2.19 17.88 -11.44
N LEU A 45 -1.99 16.96 -12.38
CA LEU A 45 -1.37 15.66 -12.14
C LEU A 45 0.14 15.75 -12.32
N SER A 46 0.88 15.17 -11.37
CA SER A 46 2.33 15.07 -11.47
C SER A 46 2.71 13.91 -12.39
N TYR A 47 3.16 14.23 -13.62
CA TYR A 47 3.62 13.22 -14.57
C TYR A 47 4.75 12.32 -14.04
N PRO A 48 5.80 12.85 -13.36
CA PRO A 48 6.84 12.00 -12.78
C PRO A 48 6.29 10.99 -11.76
N GLN A 49 5.31 11.41 -10.95
CA GLN A 49 4.67 10.53 -9.97
C GLN A 49 3.87 9.42 -10.67
N GLN A 50 3.10 9.75 -11.71
CA GLN A 50 2.32 8.76 -12.47
C GLN A 50 3.22 7.74 -13.16
N ILE A 51 4.36 8.17 -13.71
CA ILE A 51 5.35 7.27 -14.31
C ILE A 51 5.96 6.35 -13.24
N ALA A 52 6.33 6.89 -12.07
CA ALA A 52 6.86 6.08 -10.98
C ALA A 52 5.84 5.03 -10.48
N VAL A 53 4.57 5.40 -10.33
CA VAL A 53 3.50 4.46 -9.94
C VAL A 53 3.30 3.38 -11.01
N THR A 54 3.32 3.75 -12.28
CA THR A 54 3.17 2.79 -13.39
C THR A 54 4.36 1.82 -13.45
N ALA A 55 5.59 2.33 -13.40
CA ALA A 55 6.80 1.52 -13.47
C ALA A 55 6.88 0.53 -12.30
N THR A 56 6.60 1.00 -11.08
CA THR A 56 6.56 0.11 -9.91
C THR A 56 5.46 -0.93 -10.03
N GLY A 57 4.26 -0.55 -10.51
CA GLY A 57 3.15 -1.47 -10.77
C GLY A 57 3.52 -2.60 -11.74
N LEU A 58 4.20 -2.27 -12.84
CA LEU A 58 4.65 -3.26 -13.84
C LEU A 58 5.67 -4.24 -13.25
N ILE A 59 6.67 -3.73 -12.52
CA ILE A 59 7.71 -4.57 -11.88
C ILE A 59 7.07 -5.56 -10.91
N TRP A 60 6.19 -5.09 -10.04
CA TRP A 60 5.53 -5.96 -9.05
C TRP A 60 4.53 -6.93 -9.67
N SER A 61 3.87 -6.55 -10.78
CA SER A 61 2.99 -7.44 -11.53
C SER A 61 3.74 -8.61 -12.16
N ARG A 62 4.96 -8.39 -12.65
CA ARG A 62 5.85 -9.48 -13.08
C ARG A 62 6.17 -10.40 -11.90
N TYR A 63 6.55 -9.84 -10.76
CA TYR A 63 6.92 -10.68 -9.62
C TYR A 63 5.74 -11.52 -9.11
N SER A 64 4.50 -11.05 -9.19
CA SER A 64 3.34 -11.84 -8.76
C SER A 64 3.03 -13.05 -9.64
N THR A 65 3.44 -13.04 -10.92
CA THR A 65 3.21 -14.18 -11.84
C THR A 65 4.32 -15.24 -11.80
N VAL A 66 5.48 -14.91 -11.22
CA VAL A 66 6.64 -15.80 -11.14
C VAL A 66 6.67 -16.58 -9.81
N ILE A 67 5.80 -16.25 -8.85
CA ILE A 67 5.72 -16.98 -7.57
C ILE A 67 5.12 -18.37 -7.83
N THR A 68 5.97 -19.40 -7.76
CA THR A 68 5.55 -20.79 -7.65
C THR A 68 5.24 -21.12 -6.18
N PRO A 69 4.07 -21.72 -5.88
CA PRO A 69 3.65 -22.04 -4.52
C PRO A 69 4.49 -23.13 -3.86
#